data_AF-A0A832D6F7-F1
#
_entry.id   AF-A0A832D6F7-F1
#
_cell.length_a   1.000
_cell.length_b   1.000
_cell.length_c   1.000
_cell.angle_alpha   90.00
_cell.angle_beta   90.00
_cell.angle_gamma   90.00
#
_symmetry.space_group_name_H-M   'P 1'
#
loop_
_entity.id
_entity.type
_entity.pdbx_description
1 polymer ?
#
loop_
_entity_poly.entity_id
_entity_poly.type
_entity_poly.pdbx_seq_one_letter_code
_entity_poly.pdbx_strand_id
1 'polypeptide(L)'
;MLFWNLEFKRETELALYLRNSLDYLRCIYACSKIGAIEVPVNWFYREFDAKHVIKNSEASVCIVEEDLLSIVETIRNDLPDLKHVIVRGEAKEYQKLEDLKGSSKNPETKIVAGDPMAIIYTSGTTGLPKGAILSNTSYVLSAKAISLLDGR
;
A
#
# COMPACT_ATOMS: atom_id res chain seq x y z
N MET A 1 7.85 -14.13 0.23
CA MET A 1 7.67 -12.75 -0.24
C MET A 1 6.50 -12.73 -1.20
N LEU A 2 5.38 -12.13 -0.77
CA LEU A 2 4.23 -11.85 -1.65
C LEU A 2 4.72 -11.02 -2.85
N PHE A 3 4.03 -11.13 -3.99
CA PHE A 3 4.26 -10.32 -5.21
C PHE A 3 5.37 -10.77 -6.18
N TRP A 4 5.97 -11.96 -6.00
CA TRP A 4 7.05 -12.43 -6.88
C TRP A 4 6.70 -12.49 -8.38
N ASN A 5 5.42 -12.71 -8.72
CA ASN A 5 4.95 -12.87 -10.11
C ASN A 5 4.34 -11.59 -10.70
N LEU A 6 4.22 -10.53 -9.91
CA LEU A 6 3.78 -9.24 -10.41
C LEU A 6 5.07 -8.50 -10.73
N GLU A 7 5.29 -8.12 -11.99
CA GLU A 7 6.50 -7.44 -12.45
C GLU A 7 6.61 -6.04 -11.85
N PHE A 8 6.86 -5.98 -10.54
CA PHE A 8 6.98 -4.75 -9.79
C PHE A 8 8.28 -4.06 -10.16
N LYS A 9 8.15 -2.81 -10.60
CA LYS A 9 9.29 -1.91 -10.73
C LYS A 9 9.52 -1.25 -9.37
N ARG A 10 10.78 -0.97 -9.05
CA ARG A 10 11.12 -0.10 -7.91
C ARG A 10 10.35 1.21 -8.02
N GLU A 11 10.00 1.80 -6.89
CA GLU A 11 9.19 3.03 -6.78
C GLU A 11 7.78 2.88 -7.35
N THR A 12 7.23 1.67 -7.38
CA THR A 12 5.81 1.47 -7.67
C THR A 12 4.96 1.75 -6.43
N GLU A 13 3.94 2.59 -6.56
CA GLU A 13 2.96 2.86 -5.53
C GLU A 13 1.91 1.75 -5.45
N LEU A 14 1.71 1.25 -4.24
CA LEU A 14 0.81 0.16 -3.94
C LEU A 14 -0.19 0.61 -2.88
N ALA A 15 -1.42 0.85 -3.32
CA ALA A 15 -2.53 1.20 -2.45
C ALA A 15 -2.93 0.01 -1.58
N LEU A 16 -2.92 0.21 -0.27
CA LEU A 16 -3.36 -0.77 0.72
C LEU A 16 -4.68 -0.29 1.30
N TYR A 17 -5.78 -0.74 0.70
CA TYR A 17 -7.14 -0.46 1.14
C TYR A 17 -7.66 -1.60 2.02
N LEU A 18 -6.91 -1.82 3.11
CA LEU A 18 -7.00 -2.97 3.99
C LEU A 18 -7.29 -2.56 5.43
N ARG A 19 -7.83 -3.49 6.22
CA ARG A 19 -7.91 -3.35 7.68
C ARG A 19 -6.68 -3.94 8.36
N ASN A 20 -6.53 -3.62 9.64
CA ASN A 20 -5.49 -4.19 10.48
C ASN A 20 -5.54 -5.72 10.44
N SER A 21 -4.48 -6.32 9.90
CA SER A 21 -4.36 -7.76 9.72
C SER A 21 -2.89 -8.15 9.57
N LEU A 22 -2.60 -9.44 9.70
CA LEU A 22 -1.26 -9.94 9.37
C LEU A 22 -0.94 -9.75 7.89
N ASP A 23 -1.94 -9.80 7.01
CA ASP A 23 -1.75 -9.59 5.57
C ASP A 23 -1.38 -8.15 5.25
N TYR A 24 -1.98 -7.18 5.96
CA TYR A 24 -1.53 -5.79 5.89
C TYR A 24 -0.04 -5.68 6.21
N LEU A 25 0.40 -6.21 7.36
CA LEU A 25 1.82 -6.21 7.75
C LEU A 25 2.71 -6.92 6.71
N ARG A 26 2.26 -8.07 6.18
CA ARG A 26 2.98 -8.79 5.13
C ARG A 26 3.15 -7.93 3.88
N CYS A 27 2.15 -7.13 3.51
CA CYS A 27 2.25 -6.20 2.39
C CYS A 27 3.26 -5.09 2.65
N ILE A 28 3.26 -4.46 3.84
CA ILE A 28 4.26 -3.44 4.22
C ILE A 28 5.68 -3.97 4.04
N TYR A 29 5.96 -5.15 4.63
CA TYR A 29 7.28 -5.77 4.56
C TYR A 29 7.63 -6.28 3.17
N ALA A 30 6.63 -6.63 2.36
CA ALA A 30 6.87 -6.95 0.97
C ALA A 30 7.30 -5.68 0.22
N CYS A 31 6.55 -4.58 0.34
CA CYS A 31 6.87 -3.29 -0.28
C CYS A 31 8.29 -2.85 0.06
N SER A 32 8.66 -2.87 1.34
CA SER A 32 10.00 -2.45 1.79
C SER A 32 11.13 -3.33 1.25
N LYS A 33 10.86 -4.60 0.89
CA LYS A 33 11.86 -5.51 0.31
C LYS A 33 11.99 -5.39 -1.21
N ILE A 34 10.92 -5.05 -1.94
CA ILE A 34 10.98 -4.81 -3.40
C ILE A 34 11.20 -3.35 -3.77
N GLY A 35 11.24 -2.45 -2.78
CA GLY A 35 11.33 -1.01 -3.02
C GLY A 35 10.05 -0.42 -3.62
N ALA A 36 8.90 -1.02 -3.32
CA ALA A 36 7.60 -0.43 -3.62
C ALA A 36 7.21 0.54 -2.49
N ILE A 37 6.35 1.50 -2.81
CA ILE A 37 5.91 2.56 -1.92
C ILE A 37 4.50 2.22 -1.45
N GLU A 38 4.30 2.00 -0.15
CA GLU A 38 2.97 1.73 0.36
C GLU A 38 2.12 3.01 0.39
N VAL A 39 0.85 2.89 0.02
CA VAL A 39 -0.13 3.98 0.12
C VAL A 39 -1.29 3.48 0.96
N PRO A 40 -1.24 3.64 2.30
CA PRO A 40 -2.37 3.26 3.14
C PRO A 40 -3.60 4.09 2.82
N VAL A 41 -4.67 3.40 2.40
CA VAL A 41 -5.98 4.02 2.18
C VAL A 41 -6.83 3.75 3.41
N ASN A 42 -7.32 4.82 4.05
CA ASN A 42 -8.17 4.68 5.22
C ASN A 42 -9.45 3.91 4.84
N TRP A 43 -9.68 2.74 5.43
CA TRP A 43 -10.83 1.87 5.13
C TRP A 43 -12.21 2.52 5.41
N PHE A 44 -12.26 3.64 6.13
CA PHE A 44 -13.48 4.44 6.29
C PHE A 44 -13.78 5.34 5.09
N TYR A 45 -12.81 5.57 4.21
CA TYR A 45 -13.01 6.37 3.00
C TYR A 45 -14.05 5.72 2.10
N ARG A 46 -14.73 6.57 1.33
CA ARG A 46 -15.71 6.15 0.32
C ARG A 46 -15.22 6.59 -1.04
N GLU A 47 -16.05 6.48 -2.06
CA GLU A 47 -15.68 6.65 -3.47
C GLU A 47 -14.89 7.94 -3.70
N PHE A 48 -15.34 9.07 -3.13
CA PHE A 48 -14.69 10.36 -3.31
C PHE A 48 -13.26 10.40 -2.74
N ASP A 49 -13.09 10.07 -1.46
CA ASP A 49 -11.80 10.14 -0.78
C ASP A 49 -10.84 9.03 -1.23
N ALA A 50 -11.34 7.80 -1.41
CA ALA A 50 -10.56 6.67 -1.89
C ALA A 50 -10.06 6.94 -3.33
N LYS A 51 -10.90 7.49 -4.21
CA LYS A 51 -10.48 7.92 -5.54
C LYS A 51 -9.38 8.97 -5.46
N HIS A 52 -9.54 9.99 -4.63
CA HIS A 52 -8.51 11.02 -4.49
C HIS A 52 -7.17 10.42 -4.09
N VAL A 53 -7.14 9.58 -3.06
CA VAL A 53 -5.90 8.94 -2.56
C VAL A 53 -5.26 8.04 -3.63
N ILE A 54 -6.04 7.11 -4.20
CA ILE A 54 -5.51 6.13 -5.16
C ILE A 54 -5.05 6.83 -6.44
N LYS A 55 -5.78 7.85 -6.90
CA LYS A 55 -5.41 8.62 -8.09
C LYS A 55 -4.22 9.52 -7.85
N ASN A 56 -4.21 10.28 -6.76
CA ASN A 56 -3.17 11.26 -6.48
C ASN A 56 -1.82 10.61 -6.16
N SER A 57 -1.83 9.38 -5.65
CA SER A 57 -0.62 8.59 -5.43
C SER A 57 -0.14 7.85 -6.68
N GLU A 58 -0.89 7.91 -7.78
CA GLU A 58 -0.56 7.19 -9.03
C GLU A 58 -0.42 5.67 -8.81
N ALA A 59 -1.11 5.14 -7.79
CA ALA A 59 -1.02 3.74 -7.39
C ALA A 59 -1.39 2.80 -8.55
N SER A 60 -0.42 1.97 -8.95
CA SER A 60 -0.62 1.03 -10.05
C SER A 60 -1.17 -0.32 -9.61
N VAL A 61 -1.14 -0.59 -8.30
CA VAL A 61 -1.74 -1.76 -7.67
C VAL A 61 -2.57 -1.33 -6.46
N CYS A 62 -3.75 -1.92 -6.31
CA CYS A 62 -4.59 -1.76 -5.11
C CYS A 62 -4.86 -3.14 -4.52
N ILE A 63 -4.52 -3.31 -3.25
CA ILE A 63 -4.92 -4.47 -2.47
C ILE A 63 -6.06 -4.05 -1.57
N VAL A 64 -7.21 -4.69 -1.70
CA VAL A 64 -8.47 -4.26 -1.10
C VAL A 64 -9.16 -5.41 -0.38
N GLU A 65 -9.86 -5.14 0.72
CA GLU A 65 -10.74 -6.12 1.36
C GLU A 65 -11.93 -6.45 0.45
N GLU A 66 -12.40 -7.70 0.47
CA GLU A 66 -13.56 -8.14 -0.32
C GLU A 66 -14.79 -7.24 -0.19
N ASP A 67 -15.07 -6.71 1.01
CA ASP A 67 -16.24 -5.88 1.30
C ASP A 67 -16.09 -4.42 0.87
N LEU A 68 -14.88 -4.00 0.49
CA LEU A 68 -14.56 -2.67 -0.03
C LEU A 68 -14.35 -2.66 -1.55
N LEU A 69 -14.30 -3.84 -2.19
CA LEU A 69 -14.03 -3.99 -3.63
C LEU A 69 -15.00 -3.17 -4.49
N SER A 70 -16.28 -3.14 -4.15
CA SER A 70 -17.32 -2.41 -4.90
C SER A 70 -17.03 -0.90 -5.01
N ILE A 71 -16.35 -0.31 -4.02
CA ILE A 71 -15.93 1.09 -4.05
C ILE A 71 -14.85 1.27 -5.14
N VAL A 72 -13.87 0.35 -5.18
CA VAL A 72 -12.77 0.38 -6.17
C VAL A 72 -13.31 0.16 -7.59
N GLU A 73 -14.26 -0.75 -7.76
CA GLU A 73 -14.96 -0.98 -9.03
C GLU A 73 -15.68 0.29 -9.51
N THR A 74 -16.42 0.94 -8.61
CA THR A 74 -17.19 2.16 -8.90
C THR A 74 -16.28 3.29 -9.41
N ILE A 75 -15.09 3.44 -8.86
CA ILE A 75 -14.15 4.50 -9.23
C ILE A 75 -13.14 4.09 -10.30
N ARG A 76 -13.14 2.84 -10.76
CA ARG A 76 -12.09 2.24 -11.60
C ARG A 76 -11.82 3.05 -12.87
N ASN A 77 -12.85 3.57 -13.52
CA ASN A 77 -12.73 4.35 -14.76
C ASN A 77 -12.00 5.69 -14.56
N ASP A 78 -11.92 6.19 -13.33
CA ASP A 78 -11.23 7.44 -13.01
C ASP A 78 -9.76 7.25 -12.58
N LEU A 79 -9.28 5.99 -12.54
CA LEU A 79 -7.97 5.57 -12.04
C LEU A 79 -7.08 5.02 -13.19
N PRO A 80 -6.55 5.88 -14.07
CA PRO A 80 -5.83 5.45 -15.28
C PRO A 80 -4.55 4.66 -14.98
N ASP A 81 -3.89 4.93 -13.86
CA ASP A 81 -2.63 4.29 -13.49
C ASP A 81 -2.84 2.93 -12.80
N LEU A 82 -4.04 2.68 -12.25
CA LEU A 82 -4.36 1.47 -11.50
C LEU A 82 -4.50 0.27 -12.46
N LYS A 83 -3.44 -0.54 -12.55
CA LYS A 83 -3.37 -1.71 -13.43
C LYS A 83 -3.95 -2.95 -12.77
N HIS A 84 -3.60 -3.19 -11.50
CA HIS A 84 -3.97 -4.42 -10.80
C HIS A 84 -4.86 -4.12 -9.58
N VAL A 85 -5.91 -4.92 -9.41
CA VAL A 85 -6.66 -5.02 -8.14
C VAL A 85 -6.50 -6.43 -7.63
N ILE A 86 -6.06 -6.55 -6.38
CA ILE A 86 -5.88 -7.80 -5.66
C ILE A 86 -6.82 -7.77 -4.46
N VAL A 87 -7.58 -8.82 -4.27
CA VAL A 87 -8.60 -8.87 -3.21
C VAL A 87 -8.11 -9.74 -2.07
N ARG A 88 -8.19 -9.24 -0.84
CA ARG A 88 -8.05 -10.07 0.35
C ARG A 88 -9.44 -10.64 0.68
N GLY A 89 -9.57 -11.96 0.61
CA GLY A 89 -10.86 -12.66 0.74
C GLY A 89 -11.38 -13.23 -0.57
N GLU A 90 -12.69 -13.45 -0.63
CA GLU A 90 -13.37 -14.04 -1.77
C GLU A 90 -13.53 -13.04 -2.92
N ALA A 91 -13.12 -13.50 -4.11
CA ALA A 91 -13.23 -12.77 -5.36
C ALA A 91 -13.41 -13.73 -6.52
N LYS A 92 -14.25 -13.35 -7.50
CA LYS A 92 -14.51 -14.14 -8.71
C LYS A 92 -13.66 -13.70 -9.90
N GLU A 93 -13.61 -12.38 -10.13
CA GLU A 93 -12.96 -11.80 -11.32
C GLU A 93 -11.59 -11.19 -11.02
N TYR A 94 -11.20 -11.17 -9.75
CA TYR A 94 -9.93 -10.60 -9.29
C TYR A 94 -9.03 -11.67 -8.69
N GLN A 95 -7.73 -11.42 -8.78
CA GLN A 95 -6.74 -12.26 -8.11
C GLN A 95 -6.88 -12.11 -6.59
N LYS A 96 -6.96 -13.24 -5.89
CA LYS A 96 -6.96 -13.25 -4.42
C LYS A 96 -5.55 -13.07 -3.88
N LEU A 97 -5.42 -12.37 -2.76
CA LEU A 97 -4.16 -12.15 -2.05
C LEU A 97 -3.61 -13.48 -1.51
N GLU A 98 -4.50 -14.34 -1.05
CA GLU A 98 -4.23 -15.66 -0.48
C GLU A 98 -3.61 -16.63 -1.51
N ASP A 99 -3.93 -16.43 -2.79
CA ASP A 99 -3.43 -17.23 -3.90
C ASP A 99 -2.05 -16.76 -4.41
N LEU A 100 -1.56 -15.62 -3.92
CA LEU A 100 -0.25 -15.11 -4.32
C LEU A 100 0.87 -16.00 -3.79
N LYS A 101 1.54 -16.69 -4.73
CA LYS A 101 2.73 -17.47 -4.41
C LYS A 101 3.84 -16.56 -3.93
N GLY A 102 4.38 -16.91 -2.76
CA GLY A 102 5.56 -16.25 -2.22
C GLY A 102 6.86 -16.99 -2.49
N SER A 103 7.98 -16.27 -2.49
CA SER A 103 9.34 -16.86 -2.46
C SER A 103 9.96 -16.76 -1.06
N SER A 104 10.70 -17.79 -0.61
CA SER A 104 11.51 -17.70 0.61
C SER A 104 12.82 -16.92 0.38
N LYS A 105 13.21 -16.69 -0.88
CA LYS A 105 14.37 -15.88 -1.24
C LYS A 105 14.03 -14.40 -1.13
N ASN A 106 14.99 -13.62 -0.64
CA ASN A 106 14.90 -12.16 -0.73
C ASN A 106 15.15 -11.73 -2.19
N PRO A 107 14.50 -10.65 -2.64
CA PRO A 107 14.76 -10.06 -3.95
C PRO A 107 16.15 -9.42 -3.96
N GLU A 108 16.80 -9.39 -5.11
CA GLU A 108 18.10 -8.72 -5.31
C GLU A 108 17.93 -7.20 -5.55
N THR A 109 16.88 -6.60 -4.97
CA THR A 109 16.59 -5.18 -5.11
C THR A 109 17.54 -4.37 -4.23
N LYS A 110 18.26 -3.43 -4.83
CA LYS A 110 19.05 -2.45 -4.07
C LYS A 110 18.14 -1.34 -3.56
N ILE A 111 17.95 -1.29 -2.25
CA ILE A 111 17.19 -0.26 -1.54
C ILE A 111 18.17 0.53 -0.67
N VAL A 112 18.04 1.86 -0.68
CA VAL A 112 18.84 2.73 0.19
C VAL A 112 17.95 3.45 1.20
N ALA A 113 18.56 3.90 2.29
CA ALA A 113 17.83 4.42 3.45
C ALA A 113 16.96 5.67 3.14
N GLY A 114 17.33 6.44 2.12
CA GLY A 114 16.59 7.62 1.66
C GLY A 114 15.44 7.32 0.70
N ASP A 115 15.30 6.08 0.22
CA ASP A 115 14.25 5.72 -0.72
C ASP A 115 12.86 5.91 -0.09
N PRO A 116 11.87 6.41 -0.85
CA PRO A 116 10.48 6.44 -0.43
C PRO A 116 10.01 5.05 -0.03
N MET A 117 9.25 5.00 1.06
CA MET A 117 8.69 3.77 1.61
C MET A 117 7.17 3.87 1.74
N ALA A 118 6.63 5.05 2.06
CA ALA A 118 5.19 5.26 2.16
C ALA A 118 4.75 6.65 1.69
N ILE A 119 3.49 6.76 1.26
CA ILE A 119 2.76 8.02 1.10
C ILE A 119 1.55 8.00 2.04
N ILE A 120 1.64 8.75 3.14
CA ILE A 120 0.57 8.81 4.14
C ILE A 120 -0.34 10.01 3.87
N TYR A 121 -1.60 9.74 3.56
CA TYR A 121 -2.60 10.78 3.37
C TYR A 121 -3.20 11.24 4.71
N THR A 122 -3.26 12.56 4.90
CA THR A 122 -3.82 13.18 6.10
C THR A 122 -5.03 14.03 5.73
N SER A 123 -6.11 13.93 6.52
CA SER A 123 -7.30 14.76 6.36
C SER A 123 -6.96 16.19 6.79
N GLY A 124 -6.57 17.04 5.84
CA GLY A 124 -6.40 18.46 6.09
C GLY A 124 -7.73 19.11 6.48
N THR A 125 -7.70 20.16 7.30
CA THR A 125 -8.91 20.86 7.76
C THR A 125 -9.63 21.66 6.68
N THR A 126 -8.97 21.95 5.56
CA THR A 126 -9.45 22.88 4.52
C THR A 126 -9.42 22.32 3.10
N GLY A 127 -9.32 21.00 2.92
CA GLY A 127 -9.33 20.42 1.58
C GLY A 127 -9.08 18.93 1.53
N LEU A 128 -8.89 18.43 0.31
CA LEU A 128 -8.59 17.02 0.04
C LEU A 128 -7.35 16.54 0.80
N PRO A 129 -7.31 15.25 1.19
CA PRO A 129 -6.15 14.70 1.87
C PRO A 129 -4.83 14.95 1.13
N LYS A 130 -3.79 15.30 1.88
CA LYS A 130 -2.44 15.54 1.32
C LYS A 130 -1.52 14.37 1.66
N GLY A 131 -0.79 13.88 0.66
CA GLY A 131 0.18 12.80 0.81
C GLY A 131 1.52 13.29 1.37
N ALA A 132 1.93 12.74 2.50
CA ALA A 132 3.26 12.94 3.08
C ALA A 132 4.15 11.74 2.71
N ILE A 133 5.24 12.01 1.98
CA ILE A 133 6.19 10.99 1.59
C ILE A 133 7.14 10.71 2.75
N LEU A 134 7.25 9.44 3.14
CA LEU A 134 8.16 8.98 4.18
C LEU A 134 9.19 8.03 3.59
N SER A 135 10.45 8.22 3.99
CA SER A 135 11.56 7.35 3.59
C SER A 135 11.66 6.11 4.49
N ASN A 136 12.43 5.12 4.05
CA ASN A 136 12.83 3.99 4.90
C ASN A 136 13.46 4.46 6.22
N THR A 137 14.33 5.48 6.17
CA THR A 137 14.93 6.08 7.38
C THR A 137 13.88 6.68 8.31
N SER A 138 12.87 7.37 7.76
CA SER A 138 11.80 7.98 8.56
C SER A 138 11.07 6.93 9.40
N TYR A 139 10.69 5.80 8.80
CA TYR A 139 10.04 4.69 9.52
C TYR A 139 10.92 4.12 10.64
N VAL A 140 12.19 3.83 10.35
CA VAL A 140 13.12 3.26 11.34
C VAL A 140 13.36 4.22 12.49
N LEU A 141 13.55 5.51 12.21
CA LEU A 141 13.77 6.52 13.25
C LEU A 141 12.52 6.75 14.10
N SER A 142 11.32 6.78 13.50
CA SER A 142 10.06 6.87 14.26
C SER A 142 9.88 5.68 15.21
N ALA A 143 10.13 4.46 14.74
CA ALA A 143 10.07 3.26 15.59
C ALA A 143 11.08 3.33 16.74
N LYS A 144 12.33 3.74 16.46
CA LYS A 144 13.38 3.89 17.46
C LYS A 144 13.06 4.99 18.49
N ALA A 145 12.48 6.09 18.05
CA ALA A 145 12.08 7.17 18.94
C ALA A 145 11.02 6.67 19.95
N ILE A 146 10.02 5.92 19.48
CA ILE A 146 9.00 5.32 20.35
C ILE A 146 9.63 4.32 21.32
N SER A 147 10.52 3.43 20.85
CA SER A 147 11.14 2.44 21.74
C SER A 147 11.97 3.07 22.86
N LEU A 148 12.57 4.24 22.62
CA LEU A 148 13.34 4.98 23.63
C LEU A 148 12.44 5.67 24.67
N LEU A 149 11.18 5.95 24.35
CA LEU A 149 10.23 6.56 25.29
C LEU A 149 9.71 5.56 26.33
N ASP A 150 9.70 4.26 26.00
CA ASP A 150 9.19 3.22 26.88
C ASP A 150 10.18 2.76 27.97
N GLY A 151 11.37 3.37 28.07
CA GLY A 151 12.31 3.18 29.19
C GLY A 151 12.75 1.73 29.43
N ARG A 152 12.63 0.85 28.43
CA ARG A 152 13.15 -0.52 28.42
C ARG A 152 14.29 -0.66 27.43
#